data_AF-A0A916KM78-F1
#
_entry.id   AF-A0A916KM78-F1
#
_cell.length_a   1.000
_cell.length_b   1.000
_cell.length_c   1.000
_cell.angle_alpha   90.00
_cell.angle_beta   90.00
_cell.angle_gamma   90.00
#
_symmetry.space_group_name_H-M   'P 1'
#
loop_
_entity.id
_entity.type
_entity.pdbx_description
1 polymer ?
#
loop_
_entity_poly.entity_id
_entity_poly.type
_entity_poly.pdbx_seq_one_letter_code
_entity_poly.pdbx_strand_id
1 'polypeptide(L)'
;MVFGNILNSILPSRQVTSQSAPVGYGSNVGITDGDASYDTAAEVYGALGAAGAGYYKIWEKTIGAQKGIRWGFGSPLTPYNQGYMWFALLDGGTGFTTGVLRLCQSDANETINLVVKEVDDTNRLHTTTNTNITTAQPSDMAVMTALPEQVHRPIVGEDSKLQLKYSAITRPAAEDAAGFSIPVTIFQ
;
A
#
# COMPACT_ATOMS: atom_id res chain seq x y z
N MET A 1 69.59 32.12 9.55
CA MET A 1 68.43 32.40 8.69
C MET A 1 67.33 31.44 9.15
N VAL A 2 66.40 31.95 9.96
CA VAL A 2 65.30 31.17 10.56
C VAL A 2 64.09 31.36 9.64
N PHE A 3 63.54 30.27 9.11
CA PHE A 3 62.25 30.28 8.44
C PHE A 3 61.23 29.58 9.32
N GLY A 4 60.36 30.37 9.94
CA GLY A 4 59.05 29.90 10.38
C GLY A 4 58.07 29.94 9.21
N ASN A 5 57.10 29.04 9.18
CA ASN A 5 55.71 29.43 9.45
C ASN A 5 54.79 28.20 9.42
N ILE A 6 54.12 28.06 10.56
CA ILE A 6 53.03 27.15 10.85
C ILE A 6 51.79 27.73 10.16
N LEU A 7 51.16 27.00 9.25
CA LEU A 7 49.79 27.26 8.84
C LEU A 7 48.96 25.98 8.86
N ASN A 8 48.10 25.95 9.88
CA ASN A 8 46.90 25.16 10.02
C ASN A 8 46.12 25.01 8.71
N SER A 9 45.73 23.77 8.39
CA SER A 9 44.34 23.51 8.01
C SER A 9 43.92 22.14 8.54
N ILE A 10 43.79 22.04 9.86
CA ILE A 10 42.95 21.00 10.46
C ILE A 10 41.51 21.44 10.21
N LEU A 11 40.99 21.15 9.01
CA LEU A 11 39.56 21.11 8.81
C LEU A 11 39.09 19.82 9.52
N PRO A 12 38.24 19.89 10.55
CA PRO A 12 37.57 18.70 11.02
C PRO A 12 36.76 18.16 9.84
N SER A 13 37.12 16.97 9.36
CA SER A 13 36.27 16.22 8.47
C SER A 13 34.93 16.09 9.18
N ARG A 14 33.92 16.78 8.65
CA ARG A 14 32.53 16.56 9.03
C ARG A 14 32.28 15.10 8.66
N GLN A 15 32.44 14.19 9.62
CA GLN A 15 31.93 12.83 9.49
C GLN A 15 30.46 13.01 9.18
N VAL A 16 30.11 12.84 7.90
CA VAL A 16 28.77 12.45 7.53
C VAL A 16 28.65 11.11 8.23
N THR A 17 28.12 11.11 9.45
CA THR A 17 27.58 9.92 10.06
C THR A 17 26.58 9.44 9.03
N SER A 18 26.98 8.43 8.25
CA SER A 18 26.08 7.65 7.43
C SER A 18 25.12 7.03 8.42
N GLN A 19 24.06 7.78 8.75
CA GLN A 19 22.90 7.23 9.41
C GLN A 19 22.53 6.05 8.51
N SER A 20 22.72 4.83 9.02
CA SER A 20 22.36 3.62 8.29
C SER A 20 20.95 3.84 7.80
N ALA A 21 20.76 3.77 6.48
CA ALA A 21 19.42 3.90 5.93
C ALA A 21 18.50 2.94 6.70
N PRO A 22 17.29 3.38 7.12
CA PRO A 22 16.37 2.53 7.83
C PRO A 22 16.22 1.20 7.11
N VAL A 23 16.41 0.09 7.82
CA VAL A 23 16.32 -1.25 7.21
C VAL A 23 14.84 -1.57 7.03
N GLY A 24 14.41 -1.57 5.76
CA GLY A 24 13.06 -1.95 5.38
C GLY A 24 12.92 -3.45 5.23
N TYR A 25 11.83 -4.04 5.72
CA TYR A 25 11.45 -5.42 5.40
C TYR A 25 10.13 -5.44 4.61
N GLY A 26 10.08 -6.28 3.58
CA GLY A 26 8.89 -6.49 2.76
C GLY A 26 7.86 -7.35 3.49
N SER A 27 6.60 -6.96 3.39
CA SER A 27 5.46 -7.72 3.89
C SER A 27 4.23 -7.47 3.00
N ASN A 28 3.14 -8.19 3.25
CA ASN A 28 1.86 -7.94 2.61
C ASN A 28 0.84 -7.61 3.71
N VAL A 29 -0.01 -6.62 3.46
CA VAL A 29 -1.19 -6.35 4.30
C VAL A 29 -2.43 -6.98 3.67
N GLY A 30 -3.24 -7.59 4.52
CA GLY A 30 -4.57 -8.09 4.21
C GLY A 30 -5.64 -7.37 5.03
N ILE A 31 -6.89 -7.83 4.88
CA ILE A 31 -8.05 -7.26 5.58
C ILE A 31 -7.83 -7.21 7.09
N THR A 32 -7.38 -8.33 7.68
CA THR A 32 -7.18 -8.48 9.13
C THR A 32 -6.07 -7.59 9.71
N ASP A 33 -5.25 -6.95 8.88
CA ASP A 33 -4.26 -5.98 9.32
C ASP A 33 -4.84 -4.57 9.48
N GLY A 34 -6.10 -4.37 9.12
CA GLY A 34 -6.78 -3.08 9.21
C GLY A 34 -7.05 -2.64 10.65
N ASP A 35 -7.54 -1.41 10.77
CA ASP A 35 -8.12 -0.91 12.02
C ASP A 35 -9.45 -1.64 12.31
N ALA A 36 -9.91 -1.63 13.55
CA ALA A 36 -11.06 -2.41 14.04
C ALA A 36 -12.42 -2.10 13.38
N SER A 37 -12.48 -1.19 12.41
CA SER A 37 -13.67 -0.90 11.58
C SER A 37 -13.51 -1.40 10.14
N TYR A 38 -12.39 -2.03 9.83
CA TYR A 38 -11.98 -2.50 8.50
C TYR A 38 -11.20 -3.83 8.59
N ASP A 39 -11.33 -4.58 9.68
CA ASP A 39 -10.54 -5.80 9.94
C ASP A 39 -11.29 -7.09 9.56
N THR A 40 -12.52 -6.96 9.07
CA THR A 40 -13.32 -8.05 8.52
C THR A 40 -13.73 -7.84 7.06
N ALA A 41 -13.93 -8.93 6.31
CA ALA A 41 -14.39 -8.85 4.93
C ALA A 41 -15.75 -8.16 4.82
N ALA A 42 -16.63 -8.37 5.80
CA ALA A 42 -17.94 -7.76 5.88
C ALA A 42 -17.92 -6.24 5.98
N GLU A 43 -16.97 -5.69 6.73
CA GLU A 43 -16.79 -4.25 6.79
C GLU A 43 -16.26 -3.69 5.47
N VAL A 44 -15.34 -4.40 4.80
CA VAL A 44 -14.75 -3.94 3.53
C VAL A 44 -15.79 -3.91 2.39
N TYR A 45 -16.57 -4.98 2.18
CA TYR A 45 -17.64 -4.94 1.16
C TYR A 45 -18.83 -4.09 1.61
N GLY A 46 -19.14 -4.04 2.91
CA GLY A 46 -20.19 -3.19 3.47
C GLY A 46 -19.91 -1.70 3.30
N ALA A 47 -18.64 -1.29 3.43
CA ALA A 47 -18.21 0.09 3.16
C ALA A 47 -18.45 0.50 1.70
N LEU A 48 -18.37 -0.46 0.76
CA LEU A 48 -18.78 -0.22 -0.62
C LEU A 48 -20.31 -0.24 -0.79
N GLY A 49 -21.04 -1.10 -0.07
CA GLY A 49 -22.52 -1.11 -0.01
C GLY A 49 -23.16 0.27 0.18
N ALA A 50 -22.52 1.14 0.97
CA ALA A 50 -22.98 2.50 1.23
C ALA A 50 -22.53 3.55 0.16
N ALA A 51 -21.70 3.15 -0.80
CA ALA A 51 -21.04 4.05 -1.75
C ALA A 51 -21.85 4.28 -3.04
N GLY A 52 -22.11 5.56 -3.37
CA GLY A 52 -22.60 6.01 -4.69
C GLY A 52 -21.46 6.18 -5.71
N ALA A 53 -21.58 7.15 -6.63
CA ALA A 53 -20.47 7.50 -7.54
C ALA A 53 -19.35 8.25 -6.77
N GLY A 54 -18.09 7.83 -6.92
CA GLY A 54 -16.92 8.47 -6.28
C GLY A 54 -15.94 7.47 -5.64
N TYR A 55 -14.84 7.98 -5.06
CA TYR A 55 -13.87 7.17 -4.33
C TYR A 55 -14.21 7.11 -2.84
N TYR A 56 -14.48 5.90 -2.34
CA TYR A 56 -14.86 5.65 -0.96
C TYR A 56 -13.77 4.88 -0.24
N LYS A 57 -13.55 5.20 1.04
CA LYS A 57 -12.62 4.46 1.88
C LYS A 57 -13.22 3.10 2.21
N ILE A 58 -12.53 2.03 1.83
CA ILE A 58 -12.98 0.65 2.04
C ILE A 58 -12.07 -0.11 3.02
N TRP A 59 -10.87 0.42 3.28
CA TRP A 59 -9.95 -0.14 4.25
C TRP A 59 -8.99 0.94 4.76
N GLU A 60 -8.60 0.82 6.02
CA GLU A 60 -7.62 1.70 6.66
C GLU A 60 -6.77 0.91 7.65
N LYS A 61 -5.50 1.30 7.75
CA LYS A 61 -4.60 0.90 8.83
C LYS A 61 -3.88 2.11 9.39
N THR A 62 -4.01 2.30 10.69
CA THR A 62 -3.26 3.32 11.43
C THR A 62 -1.84 2.83 11.73
N ILE A 63 -0.88 3.69 11.44
CA ILE A 63 0.54 3.49 11.69
C ILE A 63 0.96 4.47 12.77
N GLY A 64 1.42 3.93 13.89
CA GLY A 64 1.92 4.75 14.99
C GLY A 64 3.11 5.61 14.57
N ALA A 65 3.25 6.75 15.23
CA ALA A 65 4.33 7.70 15.04
C ALA A 65 5.71 7.03 15.04
N GLN A 66 6.64 7.60 14.28
CA GLN A 66 8.04 7.13 14.13
C GLN A 66 8.21 5.79 13.41
N LYS A 67 7.13 5.06 13.11
CA LYS A 67 7.18 3.90 12.20
C LYS A 67 7.00 4.37 10.77
N GLY A 68 7.87 3.89 9.86
CA GLY A 68 7.68 4.11 8.43
C GLY A 68 7.01 2.90 7.81
N ILE A 69 5.89 3.05 7.13
CA ILE A 69 5.41 2.04 6.19
C ILE A 69 5.16 2.70 4.85
N ARG A 70 5.57 2.04 3.77
CA ARG A 70 5.34 2.46 2.39
C ARG A 70 4.60 1.38 1.62
N TRP A 71 3.83 1.79 0.63
CA TRP A 71 3.23 0.85 -0.32
C TRP A 71 4.30 0.25 -1.22
N GLY A 72 4.15 -1.04 -1.52
CA GLY A 72 5.07 -1.80 -2.35
C GLY A 72 6.34 -2.23 -1.64
N PHE A 73 7.01 -3.25 -2.17
CA PHE A 73 8.41 -3.55 -1.86
C PHE A 73 9.13 -4.07 -3.11
N GLY A 74 10.45 -3.97 -3.11
CA GLY A 74 11.29 -4.43 -4.22
C GLY A 74 11.36 -3.47 -5.39
N SER A 75 11.87 -3.96 -6.52
CA SER A 75 12.18 -3.17 -7.72
C SER A 75 11.63 -3.82 -8.99
N PRO A 76 11.18 -3.04 -9.99
CA PRO A 76 10.76 -3.56 -11.30
C PRO A 76 11.86 -4.33 -12.03
N LEU A 77 13.13 -4.04 -11.73
CA LEU A 77 14.28 -4.70 -12.37
C LEU A 77 14.54 -6.11 -11.80
N THR A 78 13.94 -6.45 -10.67
CA THR A 78 14.10 -7.73 -9.98
C THR A 78 12.73 -8.33 -9.70
N PRO A 79 12.05 -8.89 -10.71
CA PRO A 79 10.66 -9.34 -10.59
C PRO A 79 10.45 -10.44 -9.55
N TYR A 80 11.48 -11.27 -9.29
CA TYR A 80 11.43 -12.30 -8.25
C TYR A 80 11.61 -11.75 -6.82
N ASN A 81 11.98 -10.48 -6.69
CA ASN A 81 12.18 -9.81 -5.41
C ASN A 81 11.27 -8.56 -5.29
N GLN A 82 10.10 -8.63 -5.92
CA GLN A 82 9.10 -7.57 -5.95
C GLN A 82 7.78 -8.06 -5.36
N GLY A 83 7.07 -7.17 -4.68
CA GLY A 83 5.73 -7.43 -4.21
C GLY A 83 4.71 -7.44 -5.35
N TYR A 84 3.77 -8.37 -5.27
CA TYR A 84 2.63 -8.46 -6.18
C TYR A 84 1.33 -8.25 -5.41
N MET A 85 0.44 -7.42 -5.95
CA MET A 85 -0.84 -7.11 -5.34
C MET A 85 -1.98 -7.86 -6.01
N TRP A 86 -3.00 -8.19 -5.23
CA TRP A 86 -4.31 -8.62 -5.70
C TRP A 86 -5.40 -7.99 -4.83
N PHE A 87 -6.57 -7.83 -5.42
CA PHE A 87 -7.76 -7.25 -4.79
C PHE A 87 -9.00 -7.79 -5.49
N ALA A 88 -10.04 -8.13 -4.73
CA ALA A 88 -11.31 -8.55 -5.28
C ALA A 88 -12.46 -8.18 -4.36
N LEU A 89 -13.57 -7.75 -4.97
CA LEU A 89 -14.89 -7.65 -4.37
C LEU A 89 -15.85 -8.44 -5.26
N LEU A 90 -16.59 -9.38 -4.70
CA LEU A 90 -17.45 -10.27 -5.48
C LEU A 90 -18.75 -10.61 -4.77
N ASP A 91 -19.72 -10.96 -5.61
CA ASP A 91 -20.97 -11.65 -5.28
C ASP A 91 -20.82 -13.08 -5.80
N GLY A 92 -20.77 -14.05 -4.88
CA GLY A 92 -20.47 -15.44 -5.16
C GLY A 92 -21.38 -16.03 -6.24
N GLY A 93 -20.80 -16.36 -7.40
CA GLY A 93 -21.53 -16.94 -8.54
C GLY A 93 -22.25 -15.91 -9.43
N THR A 94 -22.33 -14.65 -9.03
CA THR A 94 -22.93 -13.58 -9.86
C THR A 94 -21.87 -12.81 -10.64
N GLY A 95 -20.83 -12.29 -9.96
CA GLY A 95 -19.84 -11.45 -10.62
C GLY A 95 -18.88 -10.74 -9.68
N PHE A 96 -17.88 -10.09 -10.28
CA PHE A 96 -17.02 -9.15 -9.60
C PHE A 96 -17.61 -7.74 -9.65
N THR A 97 -17.35 -6.98 -8.60
CA THR A 97 -17.35 -5.53 -8.71
C THR A 97 -16.12 -5.12 -9.50
N THR A 98 -16.28 -4.21 -10.45
CA THR A 98 -15.18 -3.64 -11.22
C THR A 98 -15.19 -2.12 -11.13
N GLY A 99 -14.00 -1.53 -11.17
CA GLY A 99 -13.82 -0.13 -10.85
C GLY A 99 -12.35 0.24 -10.76
N VAL A 100 -12.06 1.20 -9.88
CA VAL A 100 -10.70 1.73 -9.71
C VAL A 100 -10.30 1.71 -8.24
N LEU A 101 -9.20 1.03 -7.94
CA LEU A 101 -8.56 1.00 -6.63
C LEU A 101 -7.48 2.08 -6.53
N ARG A 102 -7.52 2.84 -5.43
CA ARG A 102 -6.50 3.82 -5.04
C ARG A 102 -5.82 3.40 -3.76
N LEU A 103 -4.50 3.29 -3.84
CA LEU A 103 -3.63 3.19 -2.67
C LEU A 103 -3.31 4.61 -2.22
N CYS A 104 -3.64 4.92 -0.98
CA CYS A 104 -3.45 6.25 -0.43
C CYS A 104 -2.61 6.19 0.85
N GLN A 105 -1.91 7.28 1.12
CA GLN A 105 -1.24 7.52 2.39
C GLN A 105 -1.69 8.89 2.90
N SER A 106 -2.22 8.93 4.12
CA SER A 106 -2.66 10.17 4.76
C SER A 106 -2.00 10.40 6.11
N ASP A 107 -2.06 11.64 6.57
CA ASP A 107 -1.78 11.99 7.97
C ASP A 107 -2.89 11.48 8.89
N ALA A 108 -2.66 11.52 10.20
CA ALA A 108 -3.60 11.07 11.23
C ALA A 108 -5.01 11.67 11.06
N ASN A 109 -5.05 12.97 10.75
CA ASN A 109 -6.28 13.75 10.60
C ASN A 109 -6.89 13.69 9.18
N GLU A 110 -6.27 12.94 8.25
CA GLU A 110 -6.67 12.85 6.84
C GLU A 110 -6.79 14.22 6.12
N THR A 111 -6.11 15.25 6.64
CA THR A 111 -6.07 16.59 6.04
C THR A 111 -5.23 16.58 4.78
N ILE A 112 -4.19 15.76 4.74
CA ILE A 112 -3.42 15.52 3.53
C ILE A 112 -3.56 14.07 3.12
N ASN A 113 -4.16 13.84 1.97
CA ASN A 113 -4.34 12.51 1.40
C ASN A 113 -3.57 12.40 0.09
N LEU A 114 -2.50 11.61 0.11
CA LEU A 114 -1.65 11.40 -1.05
C LEU A 114 -2.03 10.09 -1.73
N VAL A 115 -2.45 10.16 -2.99
CA VAL A 115 -2.64 8.99 -3.83
C VAL A 115 -1.27 8.50 -4.28
N VAL A 116 -0.93 7.27 -3.89
CA VAL A 116 0.36 6.64 -4.17
C VAL A 116 0.29 5.80 -5.46
N LYS A 117 -0.82 5.11 -5.67
CA LYS A 117 -1.07 4.39 -6.92
C LYS A 117 -2.56 4.32 -7.18
N GLU A 118 -2.90 4.36 -8.45
CA GLU A 118 -4.25 4.10 -8.93
C GLU A 118 -4.18 2.94 -9.93
N VAL A 119 -5.07 1.96 -9.77
CA VAL A 119 -5.13 0.77 -10.61
C VAL A 119 -6.57 0.49 -10.96
N ASP A 120 -6.83 0.34 -12.25
CA ASP A 120 -8.09 -0.21 -12.76
C ASP A 120 -8.17 -1.68 -12.38
N ASP A 121 -9.25 -2.04 -11.69
CA ASP A 121 -9.52 -3.37 -11.17
C ASP A 121 -9.94 -4.34 -12.28
N THR A 122 -10.55 -3.81 -13.35
CA THR A 122 -11.21 -4.56 -14.42
C THR A 122 -10.30 -5.63 -15.05
N ASN A 123 -10.41 -6.86 -14.56
CA ASN A 123 -9.60 -8.03 -14.95
C ASN A 123 -8.08 -7.87 -14.76
N ARG A 124 -7.64 -7.06 -13.78
CA ARG A 124 -6.21 -6.83 -13.50
C ARG A 124 -5.76 -7.20 -12.09
N LEU A 125 -6.68 -7.17 -11.12
CA LEU A 125 -6.35 -7.43 -9.71
C LEU A 125 -6.93 -8.74 -9.19
N HIS A 126 -7.78 -9.40 -9.97
CA HIS A 126 -8.41 -10.69 -9.65
C HIS A 126 -8.52 -11.56 -10.91
N THR A 127 -8.81 -12.85 -10.71
CA THR A 127 -9.09 -13.78 -11.83
C THR A 127 -10.49 -13.53 -12.42
N THR A 128 -10.88 -14.34 -13.40
CA THR A 128 -12.25 -14.35 -13.94
C THR A 128 -13.19 -15.32 -13.23
N THR A 129 -12.70 -16.09 -12.25
CA THR A 129 -13.50 -17.09 -11.52
C THR A 129 -14.09 -16.47 -10.26
N ASN A 130 -15.40 -16.25 -10.24
CA ASN A 130 -16.15 -15.56 -9.18
C ASN A 130 -16.85 -16.50 -8.18
N THR A 131 -16.33 -17.72 -7.97
CA THR A 131 -16.99 -18.70 -7.09
C THR A 131 -16.75 -18.45 -5.61
N ASN A 132 -15.56 -17.96 -5.25
CA ASN A 132 -15.22 -17.51 -3.89
C ASN A 132 -13.92 -16.67 -3.95
N ILE A 133 -13.55 -16.09 -2.81
CA ILE A 133 -12.36 -15.24 -2.75
C ILE A 133 -11.05 -15.99 -3.01
N THR A 134 -10.99 -17.28 -2.66
CA THR A 134 -9.80 -18.12 -2.86
C THR A 134 -9.53 -18.38 -4.34
N THR A 135 -10.59 -18.60 -5.14
CA THR A 135 -10.48 -18.78 -6.59
C THR A 135 -10.35 -17.45 -7.35
N ALA A 136 -10.75 -16.34 -6.74
CA ALA A 136 -10.54 -14.99 -7.26
C ALA A 136 -9.07 -14.53 -7.18
N GLN A 137 -8.26 -15.14 -6.31
CA GLN A 137 -6.85 -14.79 -6.16
C GLN A 137 -6.00 -15.34 -7.33
N PRO A 138 -5.23 -14.50 -8.04
CA PRO A 138 -4.29 -14.99 -9.04
C PRO A 138 -3.14 -15.79 -8.39
N SER A 139 -2.78 -16.93 -8.98
CA SER A 139 -1.70 -17.80 -8.50
C SER A 139 -0.40 -17.69 -9.30
N ASP A 140 -0.44 -17.06 -10.48
CA ASP A 140 0.71 -16.89 -11.37
C ASP A 140 1.23 -15.44 -11.29
N MET A 141 2.51 -15.28 -10.98
CA MET A 141 3.18 -13.98 -10.91
C MET A 141 3.09 -13.21 -12.24
N ALA A 142 3.00 -13.90 -13.38
CA ALA A 142 2.93 -13.26 -14.69
C ALA A 142 1.62 -12.48 -14.92
N VAL A 143 0.56 -12.82 -14.19
CA VAL A 143 -0.75 -12.15 -14.29
C VAL A 143 -1.03 -11.22 -13.11
N MET A 144 -0.16 -11.21 -12.10
CA MET A 144 -0.34 -10.34 -10.94
C MET A 144 0.16 -8.92 -11.21
N THR A 145 -0.49 -7.94 -10.58
CA THR A 145 -0.05 -6.56 -10.69
C THR A 145 1.15 -6.32 -9.77
N ALA A 146 2.29 -5.95 -10.35
CA ALA A 146 3.49 -5.66 -9.59
C ALA A 146 3.38 -4.30 -8.86
N LEU A 147 3.83 -4.24 -7.60
CA LEU A 147 3.85 -3.04 -6.78
C LEU A 147 5.25 -2.84 -6.17
N PRO A 148 6.17 -2.19 -6.92
CA PRO A 148 7.48 -1.86 -6.39
C PRO A 148 7.35 -0.82 -5.29
N GLU A 149 8.36 -0.68 -4.43
CA GLU A 149 8.30 0.30 -3.34
C GLU A 149 8.01 1.71 -3.86
N GLN A 150 7.04 2.36 -3.23
CA GLN A 150 6.59 3.70 -3.57
C GLN A 150 7.11 4.68 -2.51
N VAL A 151 8.16 5.42 -2.83
CA VAL A 151 8.78 6.41 -1.95
C VAL A 151 8.07 7.76 -2.10
N HIS A 152 6.94 7.92 -1.41
CA HIS A 152 6.09 9.11 -1.57
C HIS A 152 6.11 10.06 -0.37
N ARG A 153 6.33 9.56 0.86
CA ARG A 153 6.51 10.41 2.05
C ARG A 153 7.73 10.00 2.90
N PRO A 154 8.47 10.98 3.44
CA PRO A 154 9.40 10.73 4.53
C PRO A 154 8.64 10.33 5.80
N ILE A 155 9.32 9.61 6.70
CA ILE A 155 8.76 9.21 8.00
C ILE A 155 8.33 10.48 8.74
N VAL A 156 7.04 10.56 9.08
CA VAL A 156 6.45 11.70 9.78
C VAL A 156 6.48 11.45 11.30
N GLY A 157 6.61 12.53 12.07
CA GLY A 157 6.67 12.48 13.54
C GLY A 157 5.33 12.24 14.23
N GLU A 158 4.25 12.15 13.46
CA GLU A 158 2.88 11.88 13.92
C GLU A 158 2.35 10.57 13.30
N ASP A 159 1.21 10.10 13.79
CA ASP A 159 0.55 8.92 13.24
C ASP A 159 0.19 9.15 11.77
N SER A 160 0.26 8.08 10.98
CA SER A 160 -0.13 8.11 9.57
C SER A 160 -1.10 6.97 9.26
N LYS A 161 -1.80 7.07 8.15
CA LYS A 161 -2.80 6.10 7.71
C LYS A 161 -2.45 5.56 6.34
N LEU A 162 -2.50 4.25 6.19
CA LEU A 162 -2.59 3.59 4.89
C LEU A 162 -4.06 3.36 4.58
N GLN A 163 -4.50 3.75 3.40
CA GLN A 163 -5.90 3.66 3.02
C GLN A 163 -6.05 3.00 1.66
N LEU A 164 -7.07 2.17 1.54
CA LEU A 164 -7.62 1.75 0.25
C LEU A 164 -8.89 2.55 0.00
N LYS A 165 -8.92 3.22 -1.16
CA LYS A 165 -10.11 3.88 -1.66
C LYS A 165 -10.56 3.23 -2.95
N TYR A 166 -11.85 3.00 -3.12
CA TYR A 166 -12.38 2.34 -4.29
C TYR A 166 -13.54 3.11 -4.90
N SER A 167 -13.55 3.18 -6.22
CA SER A 167 -14.66 3.74 -7.01
C SER A 167 -15.21 2.63 -7.89
N ALA A 168 -16.41 2.15 -7.55
CA ALA A 168 -17.08 1.13 -8.35
C ALA A 168 -17.67 1.73 -9.63
N ILE A 169 -17.43 1.07 -10.76
CA ILE A 169 -18.03 1.38 -12.07
C ILE A 169 -19.17 0.41 -12.34
N THR A 170 -18.96 -0.88 -12.09
CA THR A 170 -19.97 -1.94 -12.23
C THR A 170 -20.03 -2.74 -10.93
N ARG A 171 -21.25 -3.04 -10.47
CA ARG A 171 -21.49 -3.79 -9.23
C ARG A 171 -22.53 -4.88 -9.43
N PRO A 172 -22.30 -6.08 -8.86
CA PRO A 172 -23.38 -7.05 -8.68
C PRO A 172 -24.39 -6.54 -7.64
N ALA A 173 -25.51 -7.26 -7.48
CA ALA A 173 -26.61 -6.81 -6.62
C ALA A 173 -26.27 -6.87 -5.13
N ALA A 174 -25.41 -7.80 -4.71
CA ALA A 174 -24.98 -7.94 -3.33
C ALA A 174 -23.57 -8.53 -3.24
N GLU A 175 -22.57 -7.70 -2.98
CA GLU A 175 -21.24 -8.22 -2.64
C GLU A 175 -21.28 -8.96 -1.30
N ASP A 176 -20.82 -10.21 -1.29
CA ASP A 176 -20.80 -11.08 -0.11
C ASP A 176 -19.38 -11.55 0.26
N ALA A 177 -18.38 -11.21 -0.56
CA ALA A 177 -16.98 -11.49 -0.29
C ALA A 177 -16.04 -10.36 -0.73
N ALA A 178 -15.00 -10.16 0.08
CA ALA A 178 -13.91 -9.21 -0.16
C ALA A 178 -12.57 -9.86 0.22
N GLY A 179 -11.51 -9.47 -0.48
CA GLY A 179 -10.17 -9.95 -0.20
C GLY A 179 -9.11 -9.15 -0.92
N PHE A 180 -7.94 -9.05 -0.31
CA PHE A 180 -6.76 -8.47 -0.94
C PHE A 180 -5.48 -8.91 -0.24
N SER A 181 -4.36 -8.74 -0.94
CA SER A 181 -3.02 -8.76 -0.38
C SER A 181 -2.22 -7.68 -1.08
N ILE A 182 -1.89 -6.60 -0.36
CA ILE A 182 -1.17 -5.47 -0.92
C ILE A 182 0.25 -5.41 -0.31
N PRO A 183 1.32 -5.42 -1.14
CA PRO A 183 2.68 -5.32 -0.65
C PRO A 183 2.96 -4.00 0.08
N VAL A 184 3.79 -4.06 1.11
CA VAL A 184 4.30 -2.92 1.88
C VAL A 184 5.77 -3.12 2.28
N THR A 185 6.51 -2.03 2.42
CA THR A 185 7.81 -2.01 3.09
C THR A 185 7.66 -1.37 4.46
N ILE A 186 8.07 -2.07 5.51
CA ILE A 186 8.04 -1.58 6.90
C ILE A 186 9.46 -1.22 7.34
N PHE A 187 9.63 0.00 7.84
CA PHE A 187 10.88 0.54 8.34
C PHE A 187 10.85 0.60 9.87
N GLN A 188 11.93 0.12 10.49
CA GLN A 188 12.18 0.17 11.94
C GLN A 188 13.31 1.14 12.27
#